data_AF-A0A2G5TX26-F1
#
_entry.id   AF-A0A2G5TX26-F1
#
_cell.length_a   1.000
_cell.length_b   1.000
_cell.length_c   1.000
_cell.angle_alpha   90.00
_cell.angle_beta   90.00
_cell.angle_gamma   90.00
#
_symmetry.space_group_name_H-M   'P 1'
#
loop_
_entity.id
_entity.type
_entity.pdbx_description
1 polymer ?
#
loop_
_entity_poly.entity_id
_entity_poly.type
_entity_poly.pdbx_seq_one_letter_code
_entity_poly.pdbx_strand_id
1 'polypeptide(L)'
;MLPLRTLQKLSSRFHSTIATSSIDAREVAKFGDLSGEWADELGSFHALHSLNRIRVPWIVDNVKQGEKTSKRLVDVGSGGGLLSIPLARSGFDVTGIDATKQAVRILEESEL
;
A
#
# COMPACT_ATOMS: atom_id res chain seq x y z
N MET A 1 -29.10 -21.65 -44.26
CA MET A 1 -27.99 -22.46 -43.69
C MET A 1 -26.94 -21.52 -43.12
N LEU A 2 -26.87 -21.39 -41.78
CA LEU A 2 -25.75 -20.77 -41.07
C LEU A 2 -25.10 -21.86 -40.20
N PRO A 3 -23.77 -21.99 -40.15
CA PRO A 3 -23.13 -23.05 -39.36
C PRO A 3 -23.16 -22.70 -37.88
N LEU A 4 -23.51 -23.70 -37.07
CA LEU A 4 -23.45 -23.65 -35.61
C LEU A 4 -22.02 -23.34 -35.16
N ARG A 5 -21.80 -22.16 -34.59
CA ARG A 5 -20.57 -21.84 -33.87
C ARG A 5 -20.55 -22.65 -32.59
N THR A 6 -19.60 -23.56 -32.54
CA THR A 6 -19.24 -24.44 -31.43
C THR A 6 -19.11 -23.64 -30.13
N LEU A 7 -19.91 -23.98 -29.12
CA LEU A 7 -19.70 -23.57 -27.73
C LEU A 7 -18.37 -24.16 -27.25
N GLN A 8 -17.28 -23.41 -27.42
CA GLN A 8 -16.02 -23.70 -26.75
C GLN A 8 -16.24 -23.49 -25.25
N LYS A 9 -16.33 -24.60 -24.52
CA LYS A 9 -16.34 -24.68 -23.06
C LYS A 9 -15.31 -23.71 -22.49
N LEU A 10 -15.75 -22.73 -21.68
CA LEU A 10 -14.88 -22.03 -20.75
C LEU A 10 -14.35 -23.06 -19.75
N SER A 11 -13.19 -23.63 -20.06
CA SER A 11 -12.35 -24.30 -19.09
C SER A 11 -11.82 -23.21 -18.15
N SER A 12 -12.49 -23.03 -17.01
CA SER A 12 -11.95 -22.26 -15.90
C SER A 12 -10.71 -22.99 -15.40
N ARG A 13 -9.52 -22.48 -15.77
CA ARG A 13 -8.26 -22.95 -15.22
C ARG A 13 -8.23 -22.61 -13.73
N PHE A 14 -8.64 -23.57 -12.89
CA PHE A 14 -8.37 -23.51 -11.46
C PHE A 14 -6.88 -23.73 -11.27
N HIS A 15 -6.12 -22.64 -11.18
CA HIS A 15 -4.75 -22.70 -10.66
C HIS A 15 -4.86 -22.91 -9.16
N SER A 16 -4.78 -24.16 -8.70
CA SER A 16 -4.43 -24.45 -7.32
C SER A 16 -2.96 -24.05 -7.14
N THR A 17 -2.75 -22.81 -6.71
CA THR A 17 -1.44 -22.39 -6.21
C THR A 17 -1.39 -22.84 -4.76
N ILE A 18 -0.45 -23.72 -4.43
CA ILE A 18 0.02 -23.82 -3.05
C ILE A 18 0.50 -22.39 -2.71
N ALA A 19 -0.29 -21.67 -1.92
CA ALA A 19 -0.03 -20.29 -1.57
C ALA A 19 1.19 -20.27 -0.63
N THR A 20 2.37 -20.15 -1.22
CA THR A 20 3.58 -19.82 -0.48
C THR A 20 3.54 -18.33 -0.16
N SER A 21 3.76 -17.99 1.10
CA SER A 21 3.77 -16.58 1.52
C SER A 21 4.91 -15.85 0.81
N SER A 22 4.64 -14.66 0.28
CA SER A 22 5.67 -13.76 -0.26
C SER A 22 6.36 -12.91 0.81
N ILE A 23 6.05 -13.14 2.09
CA ILE A 23 6.58 -12.37 3.23
C ILE A 23 7.89 -13.02 3.73
N ASP A 24 8.97 -12.23 3.82
CA ASP A 24 10.19 -12.62 4.53
C ASP A 24 10.07 -12.24 6.02
N ALA A 25 10.06 -13.26 6.88
CA ALA A 25 9.93 -13.07 8.33
C ALA A 25 11.07 -12.25 8.95
N ARG A 26 12.27 -12.27 8.35
CA ARG A 26 13.43 -11.51 8.86
C ARG A 26 13.27 -10.02 8.60
N GLU A 27 12.73 -9.64 7.45
CA GLU A 27 12.43 -8.24 7.15
C GLU A 27 11.29 -7.73 8.04
N VAL A 28 10.24 -8.54 8.26
CA VAL A 28 9.17 -8.19 9.20
C VAL A 28 9.71 -7.95 10.61
N ALA A 29 10.60 -8.82 11.11
CA ALA A 29 11.21 -8.65 12.42
C ALA A 29 12.04 -7.34 12.49
N LYS A 30 12.91 -7.12 11.49
CA LYS A 30 13.76 -5.93 11.40
C LYS A 30 12.96 -4.62 11.40
N PHE A 31 11.90 -4.52 10.59
CA PHE A 31 11.05 -3.32 10.58
C PHE A 31 10.14 -3.22 11.79
N GLY A 32 9.84 -4.36 12.43
CA GLY A 32 9.16 -4.40 13.73
C GLY A 32 10.01 -3.77 14.83
N ASP A 33 11.31 -4.08 14.88
CA ASP A 33 12.25 -3.53 15.85
C ASP A 33 12.44 -2.02 15.68
N LEU A 34 12.40 -1.53 14.43
CA LEU A 34 12.52 -0.10 14.10
C LEU A 34 11.19 0.67 14.20
N SER A 35 10.11 0.01 14.64
CA SER A 35 8.76 0.62 14.58
C SER A 35 8.69 1.96 15.31
N GLY A 36 9.32 2.09 16.48
CA GLY A 36 9.34 3.33 17.28
C GLY A 36 9.93 4.56 16.57
N GLU A 37 10.63 4.38 15.45
CA GLU A 37 11.30 5.46 14.72
C GLU A 37 10.49 6.01 13.53
N TRP A 38 9.33 5.43 13.19
CA TRP A 38 8.57 5.85 12.01
C TRP A 38 8.19 7.34 12.00
N ALA A 39 7.90 7.90 13.17
CA ALA A 39 7.50 9.30 13.31
C ALA A 39 8.69 10.28 13.41
N ASP A 40 9.92 9.79 13.65
CA ASP A 40 11.09 10.65 13.76
C ASP A 40 11.57 11.07 12.36
N GLU A 41 11.33 12.34 12.02
CA GLU A 41 11.74 12.91 10.75
C GLU A 41 13.26 12.93 10.56
N LEU A 42 14.07 12.84 11.63
CA LEU A 42 15.53 12.84 11.59
C LEU A 42 16.14 11.45 11.92
N GLY A 43 15.31 10.45 12.18
CA GLY A 43 15.71 9.09 12.56
C GLY A 43 16.01 8.16 11.37
N SER A 44 15.92 6.84 11.59
CA SER A 44 16.26 5.83 10.56
C SER A 44 15.50 5.97 9.24
N PHE A 45 14.32 6.59 9.26
CA PHE A 45 13.48 6.80 8.07
C PHE A 45 13.56 8.22 7.48
N HIS A 46 14.54 9.04 7.88
CA HIS A 46 14.73 10.41 7.39
C HIS A 46 14.68 10.55 5.86
N ALA A 47 15.32 9.62 5.14
CA ALA A 47 15.32 9.63 3.67
C ALA A 47 13.90 9.47 3.08
N LEU A 48 13.06 8.62 3.69
CA LEU A 48 11.67 8.42 3.27
C LEU A 48 10.80 9.63 3.58
N HIS A 49 11.00 10.25 4.75
CA HIS A 49 10.36 11.52 5.11
C HIS A 49 10.71 12.62 4.10
N SER A 50 11.99 12.77 3.79
CA SER A 50 12.43 13.77 2.81
C SER A 50 11.88 13.50 1.40
N LEU A 51 11.76 12.23 0.99
CA LEU A 51 11.20 11.85 -0.30
C LEU A 51 9.73 12.28 -0.47
N ASN A 52 8.96 12.38 0.62
CA ASN A 52 7.56 12.84 0.56
C ASN A 52 7.40 14.22 -0.06
N ARG A 53 8.39 15.11 0.07
CA ARG A 53 8.37 16.44 -0.57
C ARG A 53 8.17 16.37 -2.09
N ILE A 54 8.63 15.27 -2.70
CA ILE A 54 8.57 15.07 -4.16
C ILE A 54 7.43 14.11 -4.51
N ARG A 55 7.34 12.96 -3.84
CA ARG A 55 6.39 11.91 -4.24
C ARG A 55 4.94 12.23 -3.88
N VAL A 56 4.66 12.94 -2.78
CA VAL A 56 3.27 13.24 -2.39
C VAL A 56 2.61 14.17 -3.42
N PRO A 57 3.17 15.33 -3.79
CA PRO A 57 2.60 16.17 -4.85
C PRO A 57 2.48 15.41 -6.18
N TRP A 58 3.51 14.65 -6.56
CA TRP A 58 3.48 13.88 -7.79
C TRP A 58 2.33 12.87 -7.84
N ILE A 59 2.10 12.11 -6.76
CA ILE A 59 0.97 11.16 -6.68
C ILE A 59 -0.36 11.93 -6.74
N VAL A 60 -0.51 12.99 -5.93
CA VAL A 60 -1.73 13.80 -5.85
C VAL A 60 -2.10 14.34 -7.23
N ASP A 61 -1.14 14.90 -7.95
CA ASP A 61 -1.35 15.52 -9.26
C ASP A 61 -1.73 14.48 -10.32
N ASN A 62 -1.06 13.32 -10.33
CA ASN A 62 -1.35 12.26 -11.30
C ASN A 62 -2.71 11.60 -11.04
N VAL A 63 -3.08 11.37 -9.77
CA VAL A 63 -4.39 10.78 -9.44
C VAL A 63 -5.53 11.75 -9.72
N LYS A 64 -5.34 13.06 -9.45
CA LYS A 64 -6.36 14.09 -9.75
C LYS A 64 -6.58 14.33 -11.24
N GLN A 65 -5.56 14.10 -12.07
CA GLN A 65 -5.67 14.19 -13.53
C GLN A 65 -6.40 13.00 -14.17
N GLY A 66 -6.51 11.86 -13.45
CA GLY A 66 -7.24 10.70 -13.92
C GLY A 66 -8.76 10.94 -13.99
N GLU A 67 -9.41 10.42 -15.04
CA GLU A 67 -10.87 10.47 -15.17
C GLU A 67 -11.56 9.71 -14.03
N LYS A 68 -12.40 10.44 -13.28
CA LYS A 68 -13.36 9.97 -12.25
C LYS A 68 -12.76 9.63 -10.87
N THR A 69 -12.76 10.65 -10.01
CA THR A 69 -13.27 10.64 -8.61
C THR A 69 -12.90 9.51 -7.63
N SER A 70 -12.02 8.57 -7.95
CA SER A 70 -11.57 7.59 -6.97
C SER A 70 -10.69 8.29 -5.94
N LYS A 71 -11.31 8.68 -4.84
CA LYS A 71 -10.60 9.12 -3.64
C LYS A 71 -9.88 7.97 -2.96
N ARG A 72 -10.09 6.72 -3.38
CA ARG A 72 -9.57 5.54 -2.68
C ARG A 72 -8.19 5.14 -3.17
N LEU A 73 -7.25 5.01 -2.23
CA LEU A 73 -5.89 4.56 -2.45
C LEU A 73 -5.55 3.40 -1.51
N VAL A 74 -4.67 2.51 -1.96
CA VAL A 74 -4.07 1.46 -1.12
C VAL A 74 -2.57 1.67 -1.11
N ASP A 75 -2.00 1.79 0.09
CA ASP A 75 -0.56 1.91 0.32
C ASP A 75 -0.03 0.56 0.84
N VAL A 76 0.71 -0.15 0.00
CA VAL A 76 1.19 -1.52 0.28
C VAL A 76 2.61 -1.47 0.83
N GLY A 77 2.83 -2.00 2.02
CA GLY A 77 4.06 -1.77 2.77
C GLY A 77 4.05 -0.38 3.43
N SER A 78 2.89 0.02 3.96
CA SER A 78 2.66 1.38 4.47
C SER A 78 3.50 1.71 5.71
N GLY A 79 4.06 0.71 6.41
CA GLY A 79 4.82 0.88 7.64
C GLY A 79 4.03 1.68 8.68
N GLY A 80 4.69 2.68 9.27
CA GLY A 80 4.08 3.66 10.15
C GLY A 80 3.38 4.81 9.41
N GLY A 81 2.84 4.56 8.20
CA GLY A 81 1.93 5.45 7.47
C GLY A 81 2.57 6.73 6.93
N LEU A 82 3.88 6.72 6.75
CA LEU A 82 4.69 7.86 6.31
C LEU A 82 4.17 8.46 5.00
N LEU A 83 3.70 7.63 4.06
CA LEU A 83 3.07 8.07 2.82
C LEU A 83 1.54 8.18 2.95
N SER A 84 0.92 7.21 3.62
CA SER A 84 -0.53 7.13 3.81
C SER A 84 -1.14 8.39 4.43
N ILE A 85 -0.54 8.93 5.50
CA ILE A 85 -1.08 10.09 6.23
C ILE A 85 -1.10 11.36 5.36
N PRO A 86 0.02 11.78 4.71
CA PRO A 86 -0.01 12.94 3.81
C PRO A 86 -1.00 12.80 2.65
N LEU A 87 -1.17 11.59 2.11
CA LEU A 87 -2.17 11.33 1.07
C LEU A 87 -3.59 11.47 1.62
N ALA A 88 -3.87 10.95 2.81
CA ALA A 88 -5.16 11.12 3.47
C ALA A 88 -5.46 12.61 3.73
N ARG A 89 -4.49 13.36 4.24
CA ARG A 89 -4.58 14.83 4.42
C ARG A 89 -4.81 15.58 3.11
N SER A 90 -4.41 15.01 1.98
CA SER A 90 -4.65 15.57 0.64
C SER A 90 -6.06 15.29 0.10
N GLY A 91 -6.93 14.62 0.88
CA GLY A 91 -8.34 14.37 0.57
C GLY A 91 -8.64 12.98 0.01
N PHE A 92 -7.68 12.06 0.07
CA PHE A 92 -7.86 10.67 -0.31
C PHE A 92 -8.35 9.81 0.89
N ASP A 93 -9.15 8.80 0.60
CA ASP A 93 -9.50 7.69 1.49
C ASP A 93 -8.42 6.60 1.31
N VAL A 94 -7.49 6.53 2.25
CA VAL A 94 -6.28 5.69 2.12
C VAL A 94 -6.37 4.50 3.06
N THR A 95 -6.22 3.30 2.51
CA THR A 95 -6.01 2.08 3.28
C THR A 95 -4.53 1.70 3.24
N GLY A 96 -3.84 1.82 4.38
CA GLY A 96 -2.49 1.29 4.54
C GLY A 96 -2.53 -0.20 4.89
N ILE A 97 -1.69 -1.01 4.24
CA ILE A 97 -1.47 -2.41 4.62
C ILE A 97 0.02 -2.67 4.83
N ASP A 98 0.34 -3.42 5.88
CA ASP A 98 1.71 -3.85 6.18
C ASP A 98 1.73 -5.23 6.84
N ALA A 99 2.80 -5.98 6.62
CA ALA A 99 3.02 -7.27 7.28
C ALA A 99 3.52 -7.11 8.72
N THR A 100 4.03 -5.93 9.07
CA THR A 100 4.65 -5.61 10.35
C THR A 100 3.61 -5.06 11.33
N LYS A 101 3.16 -5.90 12.25
CA LYS A 101 2.11 -5.54 13.22
C LYS A 101 2.49 -4.34 14.11
N GLN A 102 3.76 -4.23 14.48
CA GLN A 102 4.28 -3.15 15.32
C GLN A 102 4.23 -1.81 14.59
N ALA A 103 4.60 -1.78 13.30
CA ALA A 103 4.57 -0.57 12.50
C ALA A 103 3.14 -0.02 12.37
N VAL A 104 2.16 -0.90 12.15
CA VAL A 104 0.74 -0.52 12.05
C VAL A 104 0.19 -0.01 13.39
N ARG A 105 0.57 -0.61 14.52
CA ARG A 105 0.07 -0.19 15.85
C ARG A 105 0.45 1.23 16.24
N ILE A 106 1.65 1.67 15.86
CA ILE A 106 2.11 3.03 16.18
C ILE A 106 1.20 4.09 15.55
N LEU A 107 0.61 3.80 14.39
CA LEU A 107 -0.39 4.67 13.77
C LEU A 107 -1.70 4.74 14.56
N GLU A 108 -2.14 3.64 15.16
CA GLU A 108 -3.37 3.61 15.96
C GLU A 108 -3.20 4.39 17.28
N GLU A 109 -1.99 4.44 17.81
CA GLU A 109 -1.66 5.16 19.04
C GLU A 109 -1.35 6.65 18.81
N SER A 110 -0.93 7.03 17.60
CA SER A 110 -0.79 8.43 17.22
C SER A 110 -2.18 9.04 16.97
N GLU A 111 -2.65 9.90 17.87
CA GLU A 111 -3.84 10.73 17.64
C GLU A 111 -3.57 11.65 16.43
N LEU A 112 -4.06 11.24 15.25
CA LEU A 112 -4.02 12.00 14.00
C LEU A 112 -5.03 13.14 13.97
#